data_AF-A0A5N6F918-F1
#
_entry.id   AF-A0A5N6F918-F1
#
_cell.length_a   1.000
_cell.length_b   1.000
_cell.length_c   1.000
_cell.angle_alpha   90.00
_cell.angle_beta   90.00
_cell.angle_gamma   90.00
#
_symmetry.space_group_name_H-M   'P 1'
#
loop_
_entity.id
_entity.type
_entity.pdbx_description
1 polymer ?
#
loop_
_entity_poly.entity_id
_entity_poly.type
_entity_poly.pdbx_seq_one_letter_code
_entity_poly.pdbx_strand_id
1 'polypeptide(L)'
;MQRSNFNINNLQHTNPDIKDVQRSKSNIKDIQQSNFNINNLQHTNPDIKDVQRSNFNIKDMQRSKSNIKDMQRSKSNIKDKQRSKSNIKDMQRSKSNIKDIQQSNFNINNLQHTNPDIKDMQGSNFNIKDMHGSKSNINNLQRPEVDMNKIMI
;
A
#
# COMPACT_ATOMS: atom_id res chain seq x y z
N MET A 1 16.26 22.27 -4.55
CA MET A 1 15.40 21.07 -4.74
C MET A 1 16.08 19.89 -4.04
N GLN A 2 15.62 19.49 -2.85
CA GLN A 2 16.18 18.32 -2.15
C GLN A 2 15.65 17.03 -2.77
N ARG A 3 16.56 16.09 -3.03
CA ARG A 3 16.26 14.68 -3.31
C ARG A 3 16.82 13.90 -2.14
N SER A 4 16.01 13.04 -1.55
CA SER A 4 16.37 12.31 -0.33
C SER A 4 16.34 10.82 -0.60
N ASN A 5 17.43 10.12 -0.31
CA ASN A 5 17.44 8.66 -0.34
C ASN A 5 17.49 8.14 1.10
N PHE A 6 16.53 7.29 1.46
CA PHE A 6 16.46 6.69 2.79
C PHE A 6 16.70 5.20 2.71
N ASN A 7 17.60 4.67 3.54
CA ASN A 7 17.71 3.23 3.76
C ASN A 7 17.34 2.97 5.21
N ILE A 8 16.28 2.18 5.39
CA ILE A 8 15.67 1.90 6.67
C ILE A 8 15.67 0.37 6.80
N ASN A 9 16.53 -0.17 7.66
CA ASN A 9 16.69 -1.61 7.82
C ASN A 9 16.50 -1.99 9.28
N ASN A 10 15.97 -3.19 9.52
CA ASN A 10 15.92 -3.82 10.84
C ASN A 10 15.20 -2.97 11.92
N LEU A 11 14.10 -2.26 11.58
CA LEU A 11 13.32 -1.62 12.63
C LEU A 11 12.44 -2.63 13.34
N GLN A 12 12.55 -2.59 14.67
CA GLN A 12 11.84 -3.43 15.60
C GLN A 12 11.25 -2.52 16.67
N HIS A 13 9.96 -2.69 16.98
CA HIS A 13 9.31 -1.99 18.10
C HIS A 13 9.37 -0.44 18.00
N THR A 14 9.09 0.11 16.82
CA THR A 14 9.23 1.56 16.59
C THR A 14 7.94 2.23 16.12
N ASN A 15 7.84 3.54 16.35
CA ASN A 15 6.73 4.36 15.89
C ASN A 15 7.21 5.59 15.09
N PRO A 16 7.80 5.40 13.90
CA PRO A 16 8.30 6.51 13.09
C PRO A 16 7.17 7.41 12.58
N ASP A 17 7.45 8.72 12.59
CA ASP A 17 6.60 9.75 11.99
C ASP A 17 7.36 10.39 10.83
N ILE A 18 6.85 10.21 9.61
CA ILE A 18 7.47 10.65 8.36
C ILE A 18 6.57 11.70 7.73
N LYS A 19 7.07 12.93 7.58
CA LYS A 19 6.30 14.06 7.06
C LYS A 19 7.02 14.77 5.92
N ASP A 20 6.23 15.34 5.02
CA ASP A 20 6.65 16.30 4.00
C ASP A 20 7.81 15.82 3.12
N VAL A 21 7.78 14.52 2.79
CA VAL A 21 8.84 13.92 1.98
C VAL A 21 8.56 14.17 0.52
N GLN A 22 9.46 14.92 -0.11
CA GLN A 22 9.42 15.20 -1.54
C GLN A 22 10.59 14.54 -2.26
N ARG A 23 10.30 13.99 -3.46
CA ARG A 23 11.30 13.51 -4.42
C ARG A 23 12.30 12.52 -3.81
N SER A 24 11.76 11.52 -3.12
CA SER A 24 12.57 10.54 -2.42
C SER A 24 12.57 9.16 -3.09
N LYS A 25 13.64 8.41 -2.84
CA LYS A 25 13.63 6.96 -2.99
C LYS A 25 13.95 6.35 -1.63
N SER A 26 13.34 5.22 -1.32
CA SER A 26 13.61 4.56 -0.06
C SER A 26 13.70 3.06 -0.24
N ASN A 27 14.67 2.44 0.40
CA ASN A 27 14.65 1.00 0.61
C ASN A 27 14.35 0.75 2.08
N ILE A 28 13.25 0.06 2.33
CA ILE A 28 12.77 -0.26 3.68
C ILE A 28 12.74 -1.78 3.78
N LYS A 29 13.47 -2.35 4.74
CA LYS A 29 13.57 -3.80 4.91
C LYS A 29 13.47 -4.20 6.36
N ASP A 30 13.00 -5.42 6.59
CA ASP A 30 13.05 -6.11 7.88
C ASP A 30 12.36 -5.30 8.98
N ILE A 31 11.13 -4.90 8.71
CA ILE A 31 10.31 -4.11 9.64
C ILE A 31 9.43 -5.07 10.43
N GLN A 32 9.59 -5.08 11.75
CA GLN A 32 8.69 -5.81 12.62
C GLN A 32 8.11 -4.93 13.73
N GLN A 33 6.85 -5.21 14.07
CA GLN A 33 6.19 -4.63 15.25
C GLN A 33 6.27 -3.10 15.31
N SER A 34 6.00 -2.44 14.18
CA SER A 34 6.18 -1.00 14.05
C SER A 34 4.90 -0.31 13.58
N ASN A 35 4.67 0.93 14.04
CA ASN A 35 3.54 1.75 13.59
C ASN A 35 4.03 3.02 12.90
N PHE A 36 3.77 3.13 11.61
CA PHE A 36 4.18 4.27 10.81
C PHE A 36 3.03 5.27 10.69
N ASN A 37 3.32 6.53 10.99
CA ASN A 37 2.52 7.66 10.55
C ASN A 37 3.27 8.35 9.41
N ILE A 38 2.62 8.47 8.25
CA ILE A 38 3.23 9.02 7.05
C ILE A 38 2.28 10.04 6.44
N ASN A 39 2.72 11.29 6.31
CA ASN A 39 1.91 12.35 5.72
C ASN A 39 2.68 13.05 4.60
N ASN A 40 1.93 13.52 3.58
CA ASN A 40 2.43 14.38 2.51
C ASN A 40 3.62 13.79 1.75
N LEU A 41 3.39 12.64 1.10
CA LEU A 41 4.39 12.04 0.21
C LEU A 41 4.18 12.51 -1.22
N GLN A 42 5.17 13.21 -1.77
CA GLN A 42 5.15 13.64 -3.17
C GLN A 42 6.35 13.11 -3.94
N HIS A 43 6.11 12.52 -5.10
CA HIS A 43 7.17 12.03 -5.99
C HIS A 43 8.11 11.01 -5.33
N THR A 44 7.54 10.03 -4.61
CA THR A 44 8.29 9.06 -3.81
C THR A 44 8.27 7.66 -4.41
N ASN A 45 9.41 6.97 -4.39
CA ASN A 45 9.51 5.58 -4.84
C ASN A 45 10.10 4.65 -3.76
N PRO A 46 9.28 4.14 -2.82
CA PRO A 46 9.74 3.16 -1.84
C PRO A 46 9.77 1.73 -2.41
N ASP A 47 10.84 0.99 -2.14
CA ASP A 47 10.92 -0.47 -2.21
C ASP A 47 10.88 -1.03 -0.77
N ILE A 48 9.86 -1.82 -0.46
CA ILE A 48 9.57 -2.30 0.89
C ILE A 48 9.59 -3.83 0.90
N LYS A 49 10.36 -4.42 1.82
CA LYS A 49 10.49 -5.88 1.97
C LYS A 49 10.31 -6.28 3.42
N ASP A 50 9.77 -7.48 3.58
CA ASP A 50 9.73 -8.20 4.86
C ASP A 50 9.10 -7.37 5.99
N VAL A 51 7.83 -7.02 5.80
CA VAL A 51 7.05 -6.26 6.79
C VAL A 51 6.14 -7.20 7.57
N GLN A 52 6.34 -7.28 8.88
CA GLN A 52 5.56 -8.14 9.75
C GLN A 52 4.97 -7.39 10.95
N ARG A 53 3.68 -7.62 11.24
CA ARG A 53 3.01 -7.06 12.42
C ARG A 53 3.08 -5.53 12.49
N SER A 54 2.89 -4.87 11.36
CA SER A 54 3.03 -3.41 11.25
C SER A 54 1.73 -2.72 10.89
N ASN A 55 1.56 -1.51 11.40
CA ASN A 55 0.45 -0.64 11.01
C ASN A 55 0.99 0.57 10.25
N PHE A 56 0.29 0.97 9.19
CA PHE A 56 0.62 2.15 8.40
C PHE A 56 -0.59 3.07 8.34
N ASN A 57 -0.40 4.32 8.70
CA ASN A 57 -1.36 5.38 8.47
C ASN A 57 -0.74 6.37 7.49
N ILE A 58 -1.26 6.40 6.27
CA ILE A 58 -0.73 7.19 5.17
C ILE A 58 -1.79 8.21 4.75
N LYS A 59 -1.44 9.49 4.80
CA LYS A 59 -2.27 10.57 4.26
C LYS A 59 -1.55 11.26 3.12
N ASP A 60 -2.32 11.63 2.11
CA ASP A 60 -1.89 12.50 1.01
C ASP A 60 -0.65 11.95 0.30
N MET A 61 -0.90 11.07 -0.67
CA MET A 61 0.15 10.49 -1.49
C MET A 61 -0.07 10.83 -2.96
N GLN A 62 0.84 11.64 -3.50
CA GLN A 62 0.79 12.08 -4.89
C GLN A 62 2.01 11.58 -5.68
N ARG A 63 1.74 11.02 -6.86
CA ARG A 63 2.78 10.63 -7.83
C ARG A 63 3.81 9.67 -7.24
N SER A 64 3.34 8.61 -6.58
CA SER A 64 4.19 7.61 -5.95
C SER A 64 4.25 6.31 -6.75
N LYS A 65 5.36 5.59 -6.61
CA LYS A 65 5.50 4.21 -7.11
C LYS A 65 6.07 3.32 -6.03
N SER A 66 5.28 2.40 -5.50
CA SER A 66 5.70 1.47 -4.45
C SER A 66 5.84 0.05 -4.99
N ASN A 67 6.91 -0.61 -4.58
CA ASN A 67 7.04 -2.06 -4.70
C ASN A 67 7.07 -2.65 -3.30
N ILE A 68 6.23 -3.65 -3.06
CA ILE A 68 6.16 -4.34 -1.77
C ILE A 68 6.26 -5.83 -2.02
N LYS A 69 7.25 -6.48 -1.42
CA LYS A 69 7.45 -7.91 -1.67
C LYS A 69 6.62 -8.76 -0.72
N ASP A 70 6.84 -8.63 0.58
CA ASP A 70 6.27 -9.52 1.57
C ASP A 70 5.65 -8.71 2.71
N MET A 71 4.33 -8.82 2.88
CA MET A 71 3.60 -8.13 3.94
C MET A 71 2.68 -9.10 4.69
N GLN A 72 2.95 -9.29 5.98
CA GLN A 72 2.21 -10.21 6.83
C GLN A 72 1.66 -9.53 8.08
N ARG A 73 0.40 -9.86 8.43
CA ARG A 73 -0.26 -9.36 9.65
C ARG A 73 -0.22 -7.84 9.77
N SER A 74 -0.48 -7.16 8.66
CA SER A 74 -0.40 -5.71 8.58
C SER A 74 -1.78 -5.06 8.59
N LYS A 75 -1.82 -3.80 9.01
CA LYS A 75 -2.98 -2.94 8.75
C LYS A 75 -2.52 -1.68 8.04
N SER A 76 -3.31 -1.21 7.09
CA SER A 76 -3.09 0.08 6.47
C SER A 76 -4.35 0.91 6.44
N ASN A 77 -4.20 2.20 6.70
CA ASN A 77 -5.20 3.21 6.39
C ASN A 77 -4.55 4.20 5.44
N ILE A 78 -5.13 4.34 4.25
CA ILE A 78 -4.60 5.20 3.19
C ILE A 78 -5.72 6.14 2.78
N LYS A 79 -5.46 7.45 2.88
CA LYS A 79 -6.36 8.48 2.38
C LYS A 79 -5.69 9.28 1.28
N ASP A 80 -6.51 9.74 0.34
CA ASP A 80 -6.15 10.72 -0.67
C ASP A 80 -4.94 10.28 -1.50
N LYS A 81 -5.21 9.38 -2.46
CA LYS A 81 -4.16 8.78 -3.29
C LYS A 81 -4.34 9.17 -4.75
N GLN A 82 -3.40 9.96 -5.27
CA GLN A 82 -3.48 10.47 -6.64
C GLN A 82 -2.28 10.04 -7.48
N ARG A 83 -2.54 9.51 -8.68
CA ARG A 83 -1.51 9.14 -9.67
C ARG A 83 -0.46 8.20 -9.11
N SER A 84 -0.89 7.14 -8.42
CA SER A 84 0.00 6.20 -7.77
C SER A 84 0.06 4.85 -8.47
N LYS A 85 1.18 4.15 -8.34
CA LYS A 85 1.28 2.73 -8.73
C LYS A 85 1.79 1.92 -7.57
N SER A 86 1.17 0.79 -7.29
CA SER A 86 1.66 -0.16 -6.30
C SER A 86 1.69 -1.56 -6.86
N ASN A 87 2.83 -2.23 -6.74
CA ASN A 87 2.95 -3.66 -6.98
C ASN A 87 3.20 -4.36 -5.66
N ILE A 88 2.40 -5.37 -5.34
CA ILE A 88 2.52 -6.17 -4.13
C ILE A 88 2.65 -7.62 -4.55
N LYS A 89 3.74 -8.29 -4.12
CA LYS A 89 3.94 -9.69 -4.47
C LYS A 89 3.09 -10.59 -3.58
N ASP A 90 3.29 -10.53 -2.27
CA ASP A 90 2.64 -11.41 -1.32
C ASP A 90 2.04 -10.60 -0.15
N MET A 91 0.72 -10.74 0.05
CA MET A 91 0.02 -10.09 1.15
C MET A 91 -0.86 -11.10 1.91
N GLN A 92 -0.60 -11.25 3.21
CA GLN A 92 -1.27 -12.25 4.03
C GLN A 92 -1.78 -11.68 5.36
N ARG A 93 -3.02 -12.03 5.74
CA ARG A 93 -3.66 -11.66 7.01
C ARG A 93 -3.65 -10.14 7.25
N SER A 94 -3.98 -9.38 6.22
CA SER A 94 -3.95 -7.92 6.25
C SER A 94 -5.35 -7.31 6.21
N LYS A 95 -5.45 -6.08 6.68
CA LYS A 95 -6.64 -5.25 6.49
C LYS A 95 -6.21 -3.89 5.96
N SER A 96 -6.92 -3.39 4.96
CA SER A 96 -6.66 -2.07 4.40
C SER A 96 -7.96 -1.29 4.31
N ASN A 97 -7.91 -0.02 4.71
CA ASN A 97 -8.94 0.95 4.38
C ASN A 97 -8.32 1.97 3.43
N ILE A 98 -8.89 2.13 2.25
CA ILE A 98 -8.39 3.04 1.22
C ILE A 98 -9.54 3.91 0.75
N LYS A 99 -9.36 5.22 0.83
CA LYS A 99 -10.35 6.20 0.39
C LYS A 99 -9.76 7.18 -0.60
N ASP A 100 -10.61 7.73 -1.45
CA ASP A 100 -10.31 8.86 -2.33
C ASP A 100 -9.13 8.54 -3.26
N ILE A 101 -9.33 7.51 -4.11
CA ILE A 101 -8.32 7.02 -5.05
C ILE A 101 -8.59 7.61 -6.42
N GLN A 102 -7.60 8.30 -6.99
CA GLN A 102 -7.69 8.85 -8.34
C GLN A 102 -6.49 8.43 -9.19
N GLN A 103 -6.76 8.00 -10.43
CA GLN A 103 -5.73 7.69 -11.44
C GLN A 103 -4.63 6.74 -10.95
N SER A 104 -5.00 5.72 -10.16
CA SER A 104 -4.04 4.83 -9.50
C SER A 104 -4.19 3.39 -9.94
N ASN A 105 -3.06 2.67 -10.00
CA ASN A 105 -3.06 1.25 -10.36
C ASN A 105 -2.46 0.42 -9.23
N PHE A 106 -3.12 -0.69 -8.91
CA PHE A 106 -2.67 -1.65 -7.91
C PHE A 106 -2.63 -3.04 -8.54
N ASN A 107 -1.48 -3.70 -8.43
CA ASN A 107 -1.34 -5.10 -8.81
C ASN A 107 -0.91 -5.90 -7.59
N ILE A 108 -1.61 -6.98 -7.31
CA ILE A 108 -1.29 -7.92 -6.25
C ILE A 108 -1.15 -9.32 -6.86
N ASN A 109 -0.02 -9.99 -6.66
CA ASN A 109 0.11 -11.37 -7.14
C ASN A 109 -0.68 -12.33 -6.24
N ASN A 110 -0.34 -12.43 -4.96
CA ASN A 110 -0.99 -13.34 -4.02
C ASN A 110 -1.64 -12.58 -2.87
N LEU A 111 -2.93 -12.84 -2.64
CA LEU A 111 -3.71 -12.22 -1.58
C LEU A 111 -4.44 -13.27 -0.73
N GLN A 112 -4.05 -13.40 0.54
CA GLN A 112 -4.57 -14.44 1.42
C GLN A 112 -5.12 -13.91 2.75
N HIS A 113 -6.35 -14.29 3.11
CA HIS A 113 -7.00 -13.88 4.36
C HIS A 113 -7.01 -12.38 4.60
N THR A 114 -7.38 -11.62 3.57
CA THR A 114 -7.35 -10.15 3.62
C THR A 114 -8.73 -9.54 3.42
N ASN A 115 -8.94 -8.37 4.01
CA ASN A 115 -10.15 -7.58 3.79
C ASN A 115 -9.81 -6.12 3.42
N PRO A 116 -9.64 -5.78 2.14
CA PRO A 116 -9.61 -4.39 1.70
C PRO A 116 -11.02 -3.77 1.70
N ASP A 117 -11.15 -2.57 2.27
CA ASP A 117 -12.30 -1.66 2.12
C ASP A 117 -11.84 -0.46 1.29
N ILE A 118 -12.37 -0.35 0.07
CA ILE A 118 -12.01 0.67 -0.91
C ILE A 118 -13.23 1.53 -1.22
N LYS A 119 -13.08 2.85 -1.12
CA LYS A 119 -14.15 3.82 -1.41
C LYS A 119 -13.64 4.93 -2.32
N ASP A 120 -14.57 5.47 -3.12
CA ASP A 120 -14.40 6.69 -3.90
C ASP A 120 -13.21 6.60 -4.86
N MET A 121 -13.31 5.65 -5.80
CA MET A 121 -12.23 5.31 -6.73
C MET A 121 -12.59 5.74 -8.15
N GLN A 122 -11.76 6.62 -8.72
CA GLN A 122 -11.97 7.20 -10.05
C GLN A 122 -10.79 6.93 -11.00
N GLY A 123 -11.09 6.39 -12.18
CA GLY A 123 -10.12 6.14 -13.26
C GLY A 123 -8.91 5.32 -12.80
N SER A 124 -9.16 4.29 -12.01
CA SER A 124 -8.13 3.54 -11.30
C SER A 124 -8.34 2.05 -11.49
N ASN A 125 -7.25 1.28 -11.48
CA ASN A 125 -7.28 -0.15 -11.77
C ASN A 125 -6.80 -0.97 -10.55
N PHE A 126 -7.42 -2.13 -10.34
CA PHE A 126 -7.06 -3.08 -9.29
C PHE A 126 -7.00 -4.49 -9.88
N ASN A 127 -5.82 -5.12 -9.86
CA ASN A 127 -5.63 -6.47 -10.36
C ASN A 127 -5.09 -7.38 -9.26
N ILE A 128 -5.71 -8.55 -9.09
CA ILE A 128 -5.29 -9.61 -8.16
C ILE A 128 -5.20 -10.91 -8.94
N LYS A 129 -4.01 -11.53 -8.95
CA LYS A 129 -3.77 -12.76 -9.72
C LYS A 129 -4.28 -14.01 -9.02
N ASP A 130 -4.07 -14.13 -7.71
CA ASP A 130 -4.47 -15.28 -6.90
C ASP A 130 -5.06 -14.80 -5.57
N MET A 131 -6.29 -15.21 -5.24
CA MET A 131 -7.00 -14.81 -4.02
C MET A 131 -7.54 -16.02 -3.25
N HIS A 132 -7.21 -16.11 -1.96
CA HIS A 132 -7.72 -17.17 -1.07
C HIS A 132 -8.23 -16.62 0.27
N GLY A 133 -9.43 -17.02 0.69
CA GLY A 133 -10.01 -16.66 1.99
C GLY A 133 -10.09 -15.15 2.26
N SER A 134 -10.13 -14.33 1.20
CA SER A 134 -10.16 -12.87 1.27
C SER A 134 -11.53 -12.35 0.83
N LYS A 135 -11.94 -11.18 1.35
CA LYS A 135 -13.17 -10.50 0.93
C LYS A 135 -12.89 -9.04 0.67
N SER A 136 -13.37 -8.50 -0.43
CA SER A 136 -13.19 -7.07 -0.75
C SER A 136 -14.53 -6.35 -0.64
N ASN A 137 -14.52 -5.17 -0.01
CA ASN A 137 -15.64 -4.23 -0.10
C ASN A 137 -15.19 -3.04 -0.94
N ILE A 138 -15.86 -2.80 -2.07
CA ILE A 138 -15.48 -1.74 -3.01
C ILE A 138 -16.75 -0.96 -3.38
N ASN A 139 -16.78 0.32 -3.04
CA ASN A 139 -17.94 1.19 -3.26
C ASN A 139 -17.55 2.50 -3.95
N ASN A 140 -18.54 3.15 -4.58
CA ASN A 140 -18.40 4.44 -5.25
C ASN A 140 -17.31 4.45 -6.32
N LEU A 141 -17.50 3.61 -7.34
CA LEU A 141 -16.55 3.45 -8.43
C LEU A 141 -16.95 4.26 -9.66
N GLN A 142 -16.02 5.06 -10.18
CA GLN A 142 -16.18 5.79 -11.43
C GLN A 142 -15.07 5.40 -12.42
N ARG A 143 -15.43 4.64 -13.47
CA ARG A 143 -14.49 4.04 -14.42
C ARG A 143 -13.40 3.18 -13.73
N PRO A 144 -13.77 2.27 -12.82
CA PRO A 144 -12.81 1.30 -12.29
C PRO A 144 -12.53 0.21 -13.33
N GLU A 145 -11.37 -0.42 -13.22
CA GLU A 145 -11.14 -1.74 -13.82
C GLU A 145 -10.64 -2.67 -12.71
N VAL A 146 -11.47 -3.66 -12.34
CA VAL A 146 -11.16 -4.61 -11.27
C VAL A 146 -11.10 -6.01 -11.88
N ASP A 147 -9.92 -6.62 -11.85
CA ASP A 147 -9.69 -8.00 -12.27
C ASP A 147 -9.22 -8.83 -11.07
N MET A 148 -9.89 -9.95 -10.80
CA MET A 148 -9.59 -10.85 -9.69
C MET A 148 -9.64 -12.29 -10.21
N ASN A 149 -8.54 -12.72 -10.82
CA ASN A 149 -8.44 -14.06 -11.39
C ASN A 149 -8.23 -15.11 -10.29
N LYS A 150 -8.81 -16.30 -10.52
CA LYS A 150 -8.67 -17.50 -9.68
C LYS A 150 -9.13 -17.33 -8.22
N ILE A 151 -10.45 -17.21 -8.04
CA ILE A 151 -11.10 -17.36 -6.73
C ILE A 151 -11.23 -18.87 -6.46
N MET A 152 -10.41 -19.44 -5.56
CA MET A 152 -10.79 -20.68 -4.88
C MET A 152 -11.53 -20.30 -3.60
N ILE A 153 -12.86 -20.46 -3.64
CA ILE A 153 -13.77 -20.27 -2.50
C ILE A 153 -13.49 -21.35 -1.44
#